data_AF-A0A183TKL0-F1
#
_entry.id   AF-A0A183TKL0-F1
#
_cell.length_a   1.000
_cell.length_b   1.000
_cell.length_c   1.000
_cell.angle_alpha   90.00
_cell.angle_beta   90.00
_cell.angle_gamma   90.00
#
_symmetry.space_group_name_H-M   'P 1'
#
loop_
_entity.id
_entity.type
_entity.pdbx_description
1 polymer ?
#
loop_
_entity_poly.entity_id
_entity_poly.type
_entity_poly.pdbx_seq_one_letter_code
_entity_poly.pdbx_strand_id
1 'polypeptide(L)'
;MSGLGFGRPHLLSLSLKFVGCDTDAEKARCTGLYLFLLVFGPFYVLLQPVCTVCGDIAYNCVGLVPVLSQCPTATRPFTPQLQATFTKALGDAHRQIRLLGGRGLANIAAITPKIDQLLTELAAAVTSKLNPTAANAPSSGPYVQALAAAGLYPDTSLNALRLCLEKSVGKARFSTLKTVVGQLLSISTLDKLPSLQPQQNLSQVEDAPVAGVENTPISAQCVRRSASACVGAALASAHGYACRLRDGPKLPTDEVCELADFEAIVPWLTKQTSDSVLLQTYALAIMAMCKVRPSSLLREEEAAIYLEGFRALAYWLGSAVELKVPPEDILSLIQLLSRAFKLDDAEGRMFAAHIAEHLAWRIDLQDRAFAATCTSWITHLIALLTTASRDRSSVVCVASEEALAILCQLGAPGGGKDSDAYKFCLENVEAAKRPVLEEVLSRLKKRNWNHLWQRGRLEIDDTLMDS
;
A
#
# COMPACT_ATOMS: atom_id res chain seq x y z
N MET A 1 65.49 -0.97 29.04
CA MET A 1 64.63 -2.14 29.39
C MET A 1 63.65 -1.68 30.45
N SER A 2 62.44 -2.27 30.44
CA SER A 2 61.31 -2.08 31.37
C SER A 2 60.52 -0.76 31.29
N GLY A 3 59.19 -0.89 31.32
CA GLY A 3 58.21 0.18 31.12
C GLY A 3 57.33 0.46 32.35
N LEU A 4 56.07 0.85 32.06
CA LEU A 4 54.97 1.37 32.91
C LEU A 4 55.04 2.89 33.13
N GLY A 5 53.97 3.68 32.97
CA GLY A 5 52.59 3.42 32.58
C GLY A 5 51.85 4.77 32.41
N PHE A 6 50.89 4.83 31.49
CA PHE A 6 49.97 5.97 31.38
C PHE A 6 48.55 5.50 31.70
N GLY A 7 47.92 6.23 32.61
CA GLY A 7 46.61 5.91 33.19
C GLY A 7 45.48 5.91 32.17
N ARG A 8 44.49 5.04 32.42
CA ARG A 8 43.20 5.00 31.70
C ARG A 8 42.45 6.32 31.89
N PRO A 9 41.90 6.92 30.82
CA PRO A 9 40.85 7.91 30.99
C PRO A 9 39.53 7.19 31.31
N HIS A 10 38.83 7.66 32.33
CA HIS A 10 37.47 7.25 32.68
C HIS A 10 36.53 7.49 31.49
N LEU A 11 36.19 6.42 30.76
CA LEU A 11 35.00 6.40 29.91
C LEU A 11 33.78 6.50 30.84
N LEU A 12 33.10 7.65 30.79
CA LEU A 12 31.76 7.83 31.34
C LEU A 12 30.87 6.69 30.80
N SER A 13 30.53 5.74 31.66
CA SER A 13 29.56 4.70 31.39
C SER A 13 28.17 5.33 31.27
N LEU A 14 27.80 5.74 30.05
CA LEU A 14 26.41 6.04 29.71
C LEU A 14 25.68 4.70 29.57
N SER A 15 25.00 4.27 30.63
CA SER A 15 24.05 3.17 30.55
C SER A 15 22.83 3.58 29.71
N LEU A 16 22.92 3.40 28.40
CA LEU A 16 21.77 3.44 27.50
C LEU A 16 20.94 2.18 27.72
N LYS A 17 19.79 2.33 28.37
CA LYS A 17 18.77 1.27 28.45
C LYS A 17 18.07 1.17 27.09
N PHE A 18 18.53 0.26 26.23
CA PHE A 18 17.80 -0.14 25.04
C PHE A 18 16.62 -1.03 25.45
N VAL A 19 15.44 -0.43 25.55
CA VAL A 19 14.19 -1.17 25.80
C VAL A 19 13.76 -1.81 24.48
N GLY A 20 13.76 -3.15 24.43
CA GLY A 20 13.28 -3.94 23.27
C GLY A 20 14.34 -4.47 22.31
N CYS A 21 15.63 -4.53 22.69
CA CYS A 21 16.65 -5.31 21.97
C CYS A 21 16.93 -6.60 22.74
N ASP A 22 16.48 -7.73 22.20
CA ASP A 22 16.59 -9.03 22.89
C ASP A 22 17.94 -9.71 22.64
N THR A 23 18.71 -9.24 21.65
CA THR A 23 20.02 -9.81 21.31
C THR A 23 21.16 -8.81 21.49
N ASP A 24 22.34 -9.30 21.88
CA ASP A 24 23.53 -8.46 22.02
C ASP A 24 24.04 -7.93 20.67
N ALA A 25 23.70 -8.60 19.57
CA ALA A 25 23.93 -8.12 18.21
C ALA A 25 23.05 -6.91 17.85
N GLU A 26 21.78 -6.89 18.24
CA GLU A 26 20.92 -5.71 18.11
C GLU A 26 21.40 -4.56 18.99
N LYS A 27 21.82 -4.83 20.24
CA LYS A 27 22.38 -3.79 21.10
C LYS A 27 23.64 -3.17 20.49
N ALA A 28 24.52 -3.97 19.90
CA ALA A 28 25.72 -3.47 19.21
C ALA A 28 25.38 -2.61 17.97
N ARG A 29 24.41 -3.04 17.15
CA ARG A 29 23.91 -2.25 16.00
C ARG A 29 23.24 -0.94 16.45
N CYS A 30 22.37 -0.99 17.45
CA CYS A 30 21.71 0.18 18.02
C CYS A 30 22.70 1.15 18.68
N THR A 31 23.77 0.64 19.29
CA THR A 31 24.83 1.47 19.88
C THR A 31 25.69 2.12 18.80
N GLY A 32 26.07 1.39 17.75
CA GLY A 32 26.76 1.94 16.58
C GLY A 32 25.90 2.96 15.82
N LEU A 33 24.59 2.72 15.74
CA LEU A 33 23.60 3.62 15.14
C LEU A 33 23.39 4.89 15.97
N TYR A 34 23.31 4.76 17.29
CA TYR A 34 23.24 5.90 18.20
C TYR A 34 24.52 6.72 18.13
N LEU A 35 25.69 6.09 18.10
CA LEU A 35 26.96 6.78 17.87
C LEU A 35 26.98 7.49 16.50
N PHE A 36 26.54 6.82 15.43
CA PHE A 36 26.46 7.41 14.09
C PHE A 36 25.51 8.61 14.06
N LEU A 37 24.30 8.50 14.60
CA LEU A 37 23.33 9.60 14.62
C LEU A 37 23.69 10.71 15.61
N LEU A 38 24.47 10.43 16.66
CA LEU A 38 24.91 11.43 17.63
C LEU A 38 26.20 12.14 17.18
N VAL A 39 27.08 11.44 16.45
CA VAL A 39 28.29 12.01 15.84
C VAL A 39 27.97 12.74 14.55
N PHE A 40 27.14 12.17 13.67
CA PHE A 40 26.79 12.77 12.37
C PHE A 40 25.48 13.57 12.39
N GLY A 41 24.57 13.37 13.35
CA GLY A 41 23.31 14.14 13.44
C GLY A 41 23.48 15.66 13.55
N PRO A 42 24.47 16.18 14.30
CA PRO A 42 24.82 17.60 14.27
C PRO A 42 25.34 18.06 12.90
N PHE A 43 26.07 17.20 12.17
CA PHE A 43 26.48 17.46 10.79
C PHE A 43 25.30 17.43 9.81
N TYR A 44 24.27 16.60 10.03
CA TYR A 44 23.03 16.62 9.25
C TYR A 44 22.28 17.97 9.35
N VAL A 45 22.31 18.61 10.52
CA VAL A 45 21.72 19.96 10.74
C VAL A 45 22.58 21.06 10.10
N LEU A 46 23.91 20.92 10.14
CA LEU A 46 24.87 21.87 9.54
C LEU A 46 25.00 21.74 8.01
N LEU A 47 24.72 20.57 7.44
CA LEU A 47 24.77 20.30 6.00
C LEU A 47 23.43 20.55 5.29
N GLN A 48 22.34 20.84 6.02
CA GLN A 48 21.04 21.20 5.43
C GLN A 48 21.10 22.30 4.34
N PRO A 49 21.94 23.35 4.46
CA PRO A 49 22.10 24.35 3.40
C PRO A 49 22.98 23.87 2.24
N VAL A 50 23.96 23.00 2.50
CA VAL A 50 25.03 22.61 1.56
C VAL A 50 24.65 21.41 0.69
N CYS A 51 23.83 20.48 1.18
CA CYS A 51 23.37 19.29 0.44
C CYS A 51 22.33 19.59 -0.68
N THR A 52 22.19 20.84 -1.09
CA THR A 52 21.29 21.21 -2.21
C THR A 52 22.02 21.14 -3.56
N VAL A 53 23.33 20.87 -3.58
CA VAL A 53 24.16 20.99 -4.80
C VAL A 53 24.88 19.70 -5.23
N CYS A 54 25.04 18.69 -4.37
CA CYS A 54 25.79 17.46 -4.71
C CYS A 54 25.02 16.21 -4.25
N GLY A 55 25.21 15.07 -4.93
CA GLY A 55 24.46 13.79 -4.81
C GLY A 55 24.39 13.07 -3.44
N ASP A 56 24.49 13.78 -2.32
CA ASP A 56 24.52 13.25 -0.95
C ASP A 56 23.14 12.81 -0.42
N ILE A 57 22.03 13.34 -0.96
CA ILE A 57 20.67 12.92 -0.56
C ILE A 57 20.44 11.44 -0.91
N ALA A 58 20.96 10.97 -2.05
CA ALA A 58 20.85 9.59 -2.51
C ALA A 58 21.53 8.60 -1.55
N TYR A 59 22.81 8.86 -1.22
CA TYR A 59 23.60 8.00 -0.32
C TYR A 59 22.96 7.89 1.07
N ASN A 60 22.43 8.99 1.59
CA ASN A 60 21.77 9.01 2.89
C ASN A 60 20.46 8.21 2.88
N CYS A 61 19.64 8.34 1.84
CA CYS A 61 18.38 7.59 1.75
C CYS A 61 18.60 6.07 1.60
N VAL A 62 19.61 5.65 0.82
CA VAL A 62 19.94 4.22 0.65
C VAL A 62 20.34 3.57 1.97
N GLY A 63 21.15 4.25 2.79
CA GLY A 63 21.59 3.72 4.08
C GLY A 63 20.55 3.79 5.20
N LEU A 64 19.73 4.85 5.24
CA LEU A 64 18.80 5.12 6.36
C LEU A 64 17.51 4.29 6.29
N VAL A 65 17.01 3.94 5.09
CA VAL A 65 15.74 3.19 4.95
C VAL A 65 15.80 1.79 5.57
N PRO A 66 16.83 0.94 5.30
CA PRO A 66 16.96 -0.36 5.95
C PRO A 66 17.10 -0.25 7.46
N VAL A 67 17.88 0.73 7.93
CA VAL A 67 18.12 0.98 9.35
C VAL A 67 16.83 1.30 10.11
N LEU A 68 15.98 2.15 9.54
CA LEU A 68 14.69 2.48 10.14
C LEU A 68 13.74 1.29 10.21
N SER A 69 13.79 0.40 9.23
CA SER A 69 12.98 -0.81 9.23
C SER A 69 13.44 -1.82 10.28
N GLN A 70 14.73 -1.86 10.60
CA GLN A 70 15.31 -2.83 11.53
C GLN A 70 15.34 -2.33 12.99
N CYS A 71 15.47 -1.03 13.21
CA CYS A 71 15.65 -0.47 14.58
C CYS A 71 14.71 0.71 14.88
N PRO A 72 13.37 0.56 14.77
CA PRO A 72 12.42 1.67 14.87
C PRO A 72 12.43 2.39 16.23
N THR A 73 12.72 1.69 17.32
CA THR A 73 12.77 2.28 18.68
C THR A 73 13.99 3.19 18.86
N ALA A 74 15.14 2.79 18.34
CA ALA A 74 16.39 3.55 18.45
C ALA A 74 16.36 4.83 17.60
N THR A 75 15.59 4.84 16.52
CA THR A 75 15.48 5.98 15.61
C THR A 75 14.43 7.00 16.01
N ARG A 76 13.56 6.68 16.98
CA ARG A 76 12.46 7.55 17.43
C ARG A 76 12.91 8.97 17.84
N PRO A 77 14.03 9.18 18.55
CA PRO A 77 14.51 10.54 18.89
C PRO A 77 14.85 11.41 17.67
N PHE A 78 15.19 10.78 16.55
CA PHE A 78 15.62 11.44 15.31
C PHE A 78 14.48 11.59 14.28
N THR A 79 13.26 11.23 14.67
CA THR A 79 12.08 11.26 13.79
C THR A 79 11.90 12.60 13.07
N PRO A 80 12.03 13.78 13.72
CA PRO A 80 11.88 15.06 13.04
C PRO A 80 12.93 15.28 11.94
N GLN A 81 14.21 14.98 12.21
CA GLN A 81 15.30 15.16 11.24
C GLN A 81 15.17 14.20 10.06
N LEU A 82 14.79 12.95 10.33
CA LEU A 82 14.57 11.94 9.30
C LEU A 82 13.36 12.28 8.43
N GLN A 83 12.26 12.73 9.05
CA GLN A 83 11.08 13.20 8.32
C GLN A 83 11.44 14.38 7.40
N ALA A 84 12.23 15.34 7.86
CA ALA A 84 12.71 16.46 7.03
C ALA A 84 13.49 15.95 5.81
N THR A 85 14.42 15.03 6.05
CA THR A 85 15.31 14.46 5.02
C THR A 85 14.50 13.75 3.94
N PHE A 86 13.60 12.84 4.33
CA PHE A 86 12.81 12.09 3.37
C PHE A 86 11.73 12.92 2.68
N THR A 87 11.18 13.94 3.35
CA THR A 87 10.25 14.89 2.69
C THR A 87 10.96 15.71 1.62
N LYS A 88 12.22 16.12 1.86
CA LYS A 88 13.04 16.79 0.84
C LYS A 88 13.33 15.86 -0.34
N ALA A 89 13.62 14.59 -0.07
CA ALA A 89 13.90 13.58 -1.09
C ALA A 89 12.71 13.34 -2.05
N LEU A 90 11.46 13.61 -1.63
CA LEU A 90 10.29 13.52 -2.52
C LEU A 90 10.28 14.58 -3.63
N GLY A 91 10.95 15.72 -3.42
CA GLY A 91 11.08 16.78 -4.41
C GLY A 91 12.28 16.62 -5.35
N ASP A 92 13.04 15.52 -5.24
CA ASP A 92 14.27 15.30 -6.00
C ASP A 92 14.00 15.03 -7.49
N ALA A 93 14.91 15.45 -8.37
CA ALA A 93 14.80 15.22 -9.81
C ALA A 93 14.86 13.72 -10.17
N HIS A 94 15.65 12.93 -9.43
CA HIS A 94 15.80 11.50 -9.68
C HIS A 94 14.68 10.68 -9.04
N ARG A 95 13.95 9.94 -9.88
CA ARG A 95 12.82 9.11 -9.44
C ARG A 95 13.18 8.12 -8.34
N GLN A 96 14.36 7.51 -8.43
CA GLN A 96 14.82 6.54 -7.44
C GLN A 96 15.00 7.14 -6.05
N ILE A 97 15.49 8.39 -5.97
CA ILE A 97 15.64 9.11 -4.69
C ILE A 97 14.26 9.40 -4.09
N ARG A 98 13.29 9.81 -4.92
CA ARG A 98 11.90 10.01 -4.48
C ARG A 98 11.28 8.74 -3.91
N LEU A 99 11.45 7.60 -4.58
CA LEU A 99 10.95 6.30 -4.10
C LEU A 99 11.58 5.89 -2.77
N LEU A 100 12.89 6.10 -2.59
CA LEU A 100 13.56 5.86 -1.32
C LEU A 100 13.08 6.83 -0.23
N GLY A 101 12.86 8.10 -0.57
CA GLY A 101 12.23 9.09 0.29
C GLY A 101 10.87 8.63 0.79
N GLY A 102 10.01 8.16 -0.10
CA GLY A 102 8.69 7.61 0.25
C GLY A 102 8.77 6.41 1.19
N ARG A 103 9.69 5.46 0.93
CA ARG A 103 9.92 4.30 1.82
C ARG A 103 10.41 4.73 3.21
N GLY A 104 11.29 5.72 3.28
CA GLY A 104 11.77 6.30 4.53
C GLY A 104 10.65 6.97 5.32
N LEU A 105 9.82 7.78 4.66
CA LEU A 105 8.63 8.39 5.28
C LEU A 105 7.65 7.34 5.80
N ALA A 106 7.42 6.25 5.08
CA ALA A 106 6.55 5.18 5.55
C ALA A 106 7.06 4.51 6.84
N ASN A 107 8.38 4.32 6.97
CA ASN A 107 8.96 3.84 8.23
C ASN A 107 8.78 4.85 9.36
N ILE A 108 8.91 6.14 9.06
CA ILE A 108 8.64 7.23 10.01
C ILE A 108 7.17 7.29 10.41
N ALA A 109 6.25 7.11 9.46
CA ALA A 109 4.80 7.08 9.68
C ALA A 109 4.41 6.00 10.71
N ALA A 110 5.15 4.90 10.76
CA ALA A 110 4.93 3.85 11.75
C ALA A 110 5.30 4.27 13.19
N ILE A 111 6.16 5.27 13.41
CA ILE A 111 6.67 5.63 14.74
C ILE A 111 6.39 7.06 15.18
N THR A 112 6.00 7.94 14.26
CA THR A 112 5.76 9.36 14.54
C THR A 112 4.44 9.58 15.28
N PRO A 113 4.41 10.43 16.33
CA PRO A 113 3.16 10.84 16.96
C PRO A 113 2.36 11.85 16.10
N LYS A 114 2.97 12.41 15.05
CA LYS A 114 2.35 13.43 14.17
C LYS A 114 1.86 12.83 12.84
N ILE A 115 1.39 11.59 12.86
CA ILE A 115 0.98 10.88 11.64
C ILE A 115 -0.12 11.62 10.87
N ASP A 116 -1.10 12.18 11.58
CA ASP A 116 -2.20 12.92 10.97
C ASP A 116 -1.74 14.11 10.13
N GLN A 117 -0.78 14.86 10.68
CA GLN A 117 -0.21 16.01 10.00
C GLN A 117 0.55 15.57 8.75
N LEU A 118 1.38 14.53 8.85
CA LEU A 118 2.13 13.99 7.71
C LEU A 118 1.22 13.54 6.57
N LEU A 119 0.16 12.77 6.87
CA LEU A 119 -0.76 12.26 5.85
C LEU A 119 -1.52 13.39 5.15
N THR A 120 -2.03 14.37 5.92
CA THR A 120 -2.75 15.52 5.38
C THR A 120 -1.85 16.40 4.52
N GLU A 121 -0.62 16.63 4.96
CA GLU A 121 0.37 17.43 4.23
C GLU A 121 0.79 16.77 2.91
N LEU A 122 1.02 15.46 2.90
CA LEU A 122 1.35 14.70 1.68
C LEU A 122 0.19 14.70 0.67
N ALA A 123 -1.05 14.47 1.13
CA ALA A 123 -2.22 14.51 0.26
C ALA A 123 -2.46 15.91 -0.31
N ALA A 124 -2.40 16.95 0.52
CA ALA A 124 -2.55 18.34 0.09
C ALA A 124 -1.46 18.78 -0.90
N ALA A 125 -0.21 18.31 -0.72
CA ALA A 125 0.90 18.61 -1.61
C ALA A 125 0.62 18.17 -3.05
N VAL A 126 0.07 16.97 -3.23
CA VAL A 126 -0.30 16.43 -4.54
C VAL A 126 -1.57 17.11 -5.07
N THR A 127 -2.64 17.16 -4.26
CA THR A 127 -3.92 17.71 -4.71
C THR A 127 -3.81 19.18 -5.09
N SER A 128 -3.05 20.01 -4.35
CA SER A 128 -2.90 21.44 -4.68
C SER A 128 -2.21 21.70 -6.03
N LYS A 129 -1.39 20.76 -6.53
CA LYS A 129 -0.76 20.87 -7.86
C LYS A 129 -1.64 20.37 -8.98
N LEU A 130 -2.46 19.36 -8.70
CA LEU A 130 -3.29 18.69 -9.69
C LEU A 130 -4.70 19.30 -9.82
N ASN A 131 -5.26 19.77 -8.71
CA ASN A 131 -6.58 20.36 -8.60
C ASN A 131 -6.55 21.52 -7.60
N PRO A 132 -6.04 22.70 -8.00
CA PRO A 132 -5.85 23.85 -7.11
C PRO A 132 -7.15 24.41 -6.53
N THR A 133 -8.30 24.09 -7.14
CA THR A 133 -9.63 24.45 -6.65
C THR A 133 -10.15 23.54 -5.53
N ALA A 134 -9.58 22.34 -5.36
CA ALA A 134 -10.07 21.33 -4.42
C ALA A 134 -9.27 21.25 -3.11
N ALA A 135 -8.10 21.88 -3.01
CA ALA A 135 -7.26 21.80 -1.82
C ALA A 135 -6.63 23.14 -1.43
N ASN A 136 -6.59 23.38 -0.12
CA ASN A 136 -5.70 24.39 0.45
C ASN A 136 -4.27 23.85 0.36
N ALA A 137 -3.38 24.58 -0.32
CA ALA A 137 -1.95 24.27 -0.33
C ALA A 137 -1.41 24.19 1.10
N PRO A 138 -0.41 23.33 1.40
CA PRO A 138 0.26 23.34 2.69
C PRO A 138 0.79 24.76 2.96
N SER A 139 0.14 25.49 3.87
CA SER A 139 0.31 26.94 4.04
C SER A 139 1.18 27.31 5.23
N SER A 140 1.43 26.36 6.14
CA SER A 140 2.26 26.57 7.33
C SER A 140 2.90 25.26 7.77
N GLY A 141 4.21 25.27 8.03
CA GLY A 141 4.92 24.10 8.54
C GLY A 141 6.39 24.06 8.09
N PRO A 142 7.24 23.26 8.75
CA PRO A 142 8.67 23.20 8.45
C PRO A 142 8.98 22.56 7.09
N TYR A 143 8.01 21.90 6.45
CA TYR A 143 8.21 21.13 5.21
C TYR A 143 7.51 21.72 3.99
N VAL A 144 6.88 22.90 4.10
CA VAL A 144 6.03 23.48 3.04
C VAL A 144 6.73 23.56 1.68
N GLN A 145 7.99 24.00 1.65
CA GLN A 145 8.76 24.08 0.40
C GLN A 145 9.08 22.71 -0.19
N ALA A 146 9.47 21.75 0.65
CA ALA A 146 9.77 20.37 0.23
C ALA A 146 8.52 19.66 -0.30
N LEU A 147 7.37 19.86 0.35
CA LEU A 147 6.08 19.33 -0.07
C LEU A 147 5.58 19.98 -1.36
N ALA A 148 5.78 21.30 -1.53
CA ALA A 148 5.46 21.98 -2.78
C ALA A 148 6.27 21.42 -3.98
N ALA A 149 7.52 21.02 -3.74
CA ALA A 149 8.35 20.33 -4.73
C ALA A 149 7.90 18.88 -4.97
N ALA A 150 7.55 18.14 -3.90
CA ALA A 150 7.02 16.78 -3.99
C ALA A 150 5.74 16.70 -4.85
N GLY A 151 4.87 17.71 -4.77
CA GLY A 151 3.65 17.78 -5.58
C GLY A 151 3.88 17.87 -7.09
N LEU A 152 5.09 18.22 -7.55
CA LEU A 152 5.46 18.18 -8.97
C LEU A 152 5.64 16.75 -9.50
N TYR A 153 5.81 15.78 -8.60
CA TYR A 153 6.03 14.36 -8.91
C TYR A 153 4.91 13.51 -8.29
N PRO A 154 3.65 13.64 -8.79
CA PRO A 154 2.48 13.04 -8.17
C PRO A 154 2.54 11.52 -8.10
N ASP A 155 3.17 10.84 -9.06
CA ASP A 155 3.35 9.39 -9.06
C ASP A 155 4.09 8.89 -7.81
N THR A 156 5.28 9.45 -7.55
CA THR A 156 6.12 9.05 -6.42
C THR A 156 5.59 9.56 -5.08
N SER A 157 4.95 10.74 -5.07
CA SER A 157 4.37 11.32 -3.86
C SER A 157 3.09 10.60 -3.42
N LEU A 158 2.24 10.17 -4.35
CA LEU A 158 1.10 9.30 -4.03
C LEU A 158 1.59 7.93 -3.57
N ASN A 159 2.61 7.35 -4.20
CA ASN A 159 3.21 6.11 -3.69
C ASN A 159 3.75 6.26 -2.25
N ALA A 160 4.39 7.40 -1.92
CA ALA A 160 4.83 7.69 -0.56
C ALA A 160 3.66 7.78 0.42
N LEU A 161 2.55 8.44 0.03
CA LEU A 161 1.33 8.52 0.83
C LEU A 161 0.71 7.13 1.06
N ARG A 162 0.61 6.30 0.02
CA ARG A 162 0.12 4.92 0.09
C ARG A 162 0.93 4.11 1.11
N LEU A 163 2.24 4.09 0.98
CA LEU A 163 3.13 3.38 1.90
C LEU A 163 3.02 3.91 3.35
N CYS A 164 2.85 5.23 3.53
CA CYS A 164 2.60 5.80 4.84
C CYS A 164 1.28 5.30 5.44
N LEU A 165 0.19 5.27 4.67
CA LEU A 165 -1.11 4.76 5.10
C LEU A 165 -1.04 3.28 5.48
N GLU A 166 -0.38 2.45 4.67
CA GLU A 166 -0.18 1.02 4.91
C GLU A 166 0.66 0.74 6.16
N LYS A 167 1.78 1.45 6.36
CA LYS A 167 2.63 1.24 7.55
C LYS A 167 2.07 1.84 8.84
N SER A 168 1.11 2.74 8.72
CA SER A 168 0.48 3.43 9.85
C SER A 168 -0.99 3.06 10.03
N VAL A 169 -1.44 1.93 9.47
CA VAL A 169 -2.85 1.48 9.53
C VAL A 169 -3.42 1.68 10.92
N GLY A 170 -4.53 2.41 10.94
CA GLY A 170 -5.38 2.82 12.06
C GLY A 170 -4.69 3.59 13.20
N LYS A 171 -3.48 4.11 12.97
CA LYS A 171 -2.88 5.10 13.88
C LYS A 171 -3.43 6.49 13.61
N ALA A 172 -3.75 6.79 12.35
CA ALA A 172 -4.34 8.05 11.95
C ALA A 172 -5.76 8.19 12.51
N ARG A 173 -6.12 9.40 12.91
CA ARG A 173 -7.47 9.75 13.31
C ARG A 173 -8.41 9.68 12.11
N PHE A 174 -9.65 9.34 12.41
CA PHE A 174 -10.70 9.24 11.41
C PHE A 174 -10.92 10.55 10.62
N SER A 175 -10.92 11.71 11.28
CA SER A 175 -11.06 13.02 10.62
C SER A 175 -9.93 13.33 9.62
N THR A 176 -8.73 12.85 9.90
CA THR A 176 -7.59 12.94 8.97
C THR A 176 -7.83 12.09 7.73
N LEU A 177 -8.20 10.82 7.93
CA LEU A 177 -8.48 9.89 6.83
C LEU A 177 -9.61 10.40 5.94
N LYS A 178 -10.66 10.97 6.55
CA LYS A 178 -11.76 11.66 5.86
C LYS A 178 -11.24 12.78 4.95
N THR A 179 -10.35 13.63 5.48
CA THR A 179 -9.74 14.74 4.73
C THR A 179 -8.89 14.21 3.56
N VAL A 180 -8.06 13.21 3.81
CA VAL A 180 -7.19 12.58 2.79
C VAL A 180 -8.03 11.95 1.68
N VAL A 181 -9.08 11.19 2.01
CA VAL A 181 -9.97 10.58 1.02
C VAL A 181 -10.66 11.65 0.18
N GLY A 182 -11.20 12.72 0.78
CA GLY A 182 -11.81 13.82 0.03
C GLY A 182 -10.84 14.47 -0.96
N GLN A 183 -9.58 14.70 -0.54
CA GLN A 183 -8.53 15.25 -1.41
C GLN A 183 -8.16 14.32 -2.56
N LEU A 184 -8.07 13.00 -2.32
CA LEU A 184 -7.73 12.01 -3.33
C LEU A 184 -8.86 11.76 -4.33
N LEU A 185 -10.11 11.80 -3.88
CA LEU A 185 -11.29 11.69 -4.76
C LEU A 185 -11.37 12.86 -5.75
N SER A 186 -10.83 14.03 -5.43
CA SER A 186 -10.76 15.15 -6.39
C SER A 186 -9.69 14.96 -7.48
N ILE A 187 -8.78 14.01 -7.32
CA ILE A 187 -7.74 13.66 -8.30
C ILE A 187 -8.27 12.64 -9.30
N SER A 188 -9.18 11.75 -8.89
CA SER A 188 -9.73 10.69 -9.75
C SER A 188 -10.64 11.19 -10.88
N THR A 189 -11.06 12.46 -10.88
CA THR A 189 -11.76 13.13 -11.99
C THR A 189 -10.86 13.80 -13.02
N LEU A 190 -9.55 13.81 -12.82
CA LEU A 190 -8.68 14.57 -13.71
C LEU A 190 -8.60 13.92 -15.09
N ASP A 191 -9.24 14.51 -16.08
CA ASP A 191 -9.16 14.07 -17.48
C ASP A 191 -7.75 14.21 -18.04
N LYS A 192 -7.10 15.34 -17.73
CA LYS A 192 -5.74 15.69 -18.15
C LYS A 192 -4.97 16.24 -16.96
N LEU A 193 -3.67 15.96 -16.95
CA LEU A 193 -2.77 16.59 -15.99
C LEU A 193 -2.57 18.06 -16.36
N PRO A 194 -2.52 18.98 -15.38
CA PRO A 194 -2.04 20.32 -15.63
C PRO A 194 -0.58 20.26 -16.11
N SER A 195 -0.12 21.31 -16.80
CA SER A 195 1.27 21.42 -17.22
C SER A 195 2.19 21.53 -16.01
N LEU A 196 2.68 20.40 -15.53
CA LEU A 196 3.74 20.31 -14.53
C LEU A 196 5.07 20.63 -15.25
N GLN A 197 5.43 21.91 -15.37
CA GLN A 197 6.70 22.35 -15.99
C GLN A 197 7.93 21.73 -15.29
N PRO A 198 9.03 21.51 -16.02
CA PRO A 198 9.45 20.15 -16.36
C PRO A 198 10.49 19.56 -15.41
N GLN A 199 10.52 18.22 -15.37
CA GLN A 199 11.74 17.45 -15.16
C GLN A 199 12.88 18.15 -15.94
N GLN A 200 13.84 18.76 -15.23
CA GLN A 200 14.99 19.35 -15.89
C GLN A 200 15.69 18.24 -16.67
N ASN A 201 15.95 18.50 -17.97
CA ASN A 201 16.92 17.75 -18.75
C ASN A 201 18.25 17.80 -17.97
N LEU A 202 18.62 16.72 -17.28
CA LEU A 202 19.99 16.54 -16.86
C LEU A 202 20.82 16.42 -18.14
N SER A 203 21.46 17.51 -18.51
CA SER A 203 22.61 17.48 -19.40
C SER A 203 23.62 16.50 -18.80
N GLN A 204 23.82 15.40 -19.53
CA GLN A 204 24.99 14.52 -19.57
C GLN A 204 26.04 14.82 -18.49
N VAL A 205 26.02 14.04 -17.41
CA VAL A 205 27.25 13.64 -16.75
C VAL A 205 27.59 12.27 -17.34
N GLU A 206 28.53 12.26 -18.29
CA GLU A 206 29.14 11.03 -18.78
C GLU A 206 29.83 10.33 -17.60
N ASP A 207 29.24 9.22 -17.13
CA ASP A 207 29.93 8.01 -16.66
C ASP A 207 28.99 7.14 -15.79
N ALA A 208 28.02 6.47 -16.42
CA ALA A 208 27.53 5.15 -15.97
C ALA A 208 26.56 4.55 -17.02
N PRO A 209 26.75 3.30 -17.46
CA PRO A 209 25.77 2.61 -18.29
C PRO A 209 24.68 2.03 -17.38
N VAL A 210 23.61 2.76 -17.14
CA VAL A 210 22.37 2.16 -16.62
C VAL A 210 21.34 2.19 -17.75
N ALA A 211 21.24 1.06 -18.42
CA ALA A 211 20.25 0.83 -19.46
C ALA A 211 18.84 0.80 -18.85
N GLY A 212 17.96 1.66 -19.37
CA GLY A 212 16.53 1.40 -19.45
C GLY A 212 15.63 2.22 -18.52
N VAL A 213 14.82 3.07 -19.14
CA VAL A 213 13.56 3.66 -18.63
C VAL A 213 13.69 4.83 -17.65
N GLU A 214 14.25 5.96 -18.09
CA GLU A 214 13.98 7.25 -17.43
C GLU A 214 13.49 8.26 -18.48
N ASN A 215 12.31 8.84 -18.23
CA ASN A 215 11.60 9.89 -18.99
C ASN A 215 10.39 9.45 -19.85
N THR A 216 9.56 8.53 -19.37
CA THR A 216 8.16 8.51 -19.81
C THR A 216 7.39 9.64 -19.11
N PRO A 217 6.61 10.45 -19.85
CA PRO A 217 5.79 11.49 -19.23
C PRO A 217 4.75 10.85 -18.30
N ILE A 218 4.59 11.42 -17.10
CA ILE A 218 3.57 10.97 -16.15
C ILE A 218 2.20 11.13 -16.79
N SER A 219 1.43 10.05 -16.91
CA SER A 219 0.08 10.08 -17.49
C SER A 219 -0.98 10.38 -16.42
N ALA A 220 -2.06 11.06 -16.80
CA ALA A 220 -3.18 11.32 -15.91
C ALA A 220 -3.78 10.01 -15.37
N GLN A 221 -3.82 8.97 -16.20
CA GLN A 221 -4.26 7.63 -15.82
C GLN A 221 -3.40 7.02 -14.71
N CYS A 222 -2.06 7.13 -14.79
CA CYS A 222 -1.16 6.64 -13.75
C CYS A 222 -1.41 7.34 -12.41
N VAL A 223 -1.62 8.66 -12.44
CA VAL A 223 -1.91 9.46 -11.25
C VAL A 223 -3.26 9.10 -10.62
N ARG A 224 -4.30 8.89 -11.44
CA ARG A 224 -5.60 8.42 -10.96
C ARG A 224 -5.50 7.05 -10.29
N ARG A 225 -4.78 6.11 -10.91
CA ARG A 225 -4.50 4.77 -10.35
C ARG A 225 -3.85 4.85 -8.97
N SER A 226 -2.78 5.63 -8.84
CA SER A 226 -2.09 5.82 -7.55
C SER A 226 -2.97 6.51 -6.50
N ALA A 227 -3.84 7.44 -6.90
CA ALA A 227 -4.79 8.07 -5.99
C ALA A 227 -5.83 7.07 -5.46
N SER A 228 -6.35 6.19 -6.32
CA SER A 228 -7.28 5.12 -5.93
C SER A 228 -6.66 4.13 -4.95
N ALA A 229 -5.39 3.78 -5.15
CA ALA A 229 -4.65 2.93 -4.22
C ALA A 229 -4.53 3.58 -2.84
N CYS A 230 -4.22 4.89 -2.79
CA CYS A 230 -4.23 5.66 -1.56
C CYS A 230 -5.61 5.69 -0.89
N VAL A 231 -6.71 5.77 -1.66
CA VAL A 231 -8.08 5.67 -1.10
C VAL A 231 -8.28 4.29 -0.46
N GLY A 232 -7.90 3.20 -1.13
CA GLY A 232 -7.98 1.85 -0.58
C GLY A 232 -7.16 1.68 0.71
N ALA A 233 -5.93 2.19 0.73
CA ALA A 233 -5.08 2.18 1.92
C ALA A 233 -5.65 3.04 3.07
N ALA A 234 -6.28 4.17 2.76
CA ALA A 234 -6.95 5.01 3.74
C ALA A 234 -8.19 4.32 4.34
N LEU A 235 -8.98 3.63 3.53
CA LEU A 235 -10.11 2.80 3.99
C LEU A 235 -9.63 1.65 4.88
N ALA A 236 -8.56 0.95 4.49
CA ALA A 236 -7.93 -0.07 5.33
C ALA A 236 -7.46 0.49 6.68
N SER A 237 -6.85 1.68 6.65
CA SER A 237 -6.43 2.37 7.87
C SER A 237 -7.62 2.76 8.75
N ALA A 238 -8.72 3.24 8.16
CA ALA A 238 -9.94 3.58 8.88
C ALA A 238 -10.59 2.35 9.52
N HIS A 239 -10.64 1.24 8.79
CA HIS A 239 -11.11 -0.04 9.30
C HIS A 239 -10.24 -0.51 10.48
N GLY A 240 -8.92 -0.50 10.32
CA GLY A 240 -8.00 -0.85 11.41
C GLY A 240 -8.03 0.12 12.62
N TYR A 241 -8.54 1.34 12.45
CA TYR A 241 -8.85 2.26 13.55
C TYR A 241 -10.14 1.82 14.27
N ALA A 242 -11.19 1.49 13.51
CA ALA A 242 -12.46 1.01 14.05
C ALA A 242 -12.33 -0.31 14.82
N CYS A 243 -11.58 -1.29 14.31
CA CYS A 243 -11.34 -2.55 15.02
C CYS A 243 -10.67 -2.32 16.38
N ARG A 244 -9.65 -1.44 16.45
CA ARG A 244 -8.99 -1.09 17.72
C ARG A 244 -9.92 -0.43 18.73
N LEU A 245 -10.91 0.33 18.26
CA LEU A 245 -11.90 0.95 19.14
C LEU A 245 -12.92 -0.08 19.63
N ARG A 246 -13.28 -1.07 18.81
CA ARG A 246 -14.16 -2.20 19.20
C ARG A 246 -13.58 -2.99 20.38
N ASP A 247 -12.26 -3.16 20.40
CA ASP A 247 -11.53 -3.85 21.47
C ASP A 247 -11.17 -2.94 22.68
N GLY A 248 -11.46 -1.63 22.59
CA GLY A 248 -11.11 -0.63 23.59
C GLY A 248 -12.23 -0.31 24.58
N PRO A 249 -11.91 0.30 25.74
CA PRO A 249 -12.90 0.61 26.78
C PRO A 249 -13.86 1.78 26.45
N LYS A 250 -13.73 2.42 25.28
CA LYS A 250 -14.58 3.54 24.86
C LYS A 250 -15.43 3.12 23.67
N LEU A 251 -16.75 3.19 23.82
CA LEU A 251 -17.70 2.96 22.73
C LEU A 251 -17.34 3.85 21.53
N PRO A 252 -17.43 3.35 20.29
CA PRO A 252 -17.22 4.17 19.12
C PRO A 252 -18.30 5.26 19.02
N THR A 253 -17.95 6.44 18.52
CA THR A 253 -18.94 7.42 18.03
C THR A 253 -19.67 6.84 16.81
N ASP A 254 -20.92 7.24 16.56
CA ASP A 254 -21.74 6.74 15.44
C ASP A 254 -20.98 6.71 14.08
N GLU A 255 -20.14 7.72 13.80
CA GLU A 255 -19.31 7.79 12.59
C GLU A 255 -18.29 6.64 12.43
N VAL A 256 -17.79 6.05 13.52
CA VAL A 256 -16.83 4.93 13.47
C VAL A 256 -17.55 3.60 13.24
N CYS A 257 -18.77 3.46 13.78
CA CYS A 257 -19.65 2.32 13.50
C CYS A 257 -20.09 2.31 12.03
N GLU A 258 -20.35 3.48 11.42
CA GLU A 258 -20.70 3.63 9.99
C GLU A 258 -19.60 3.11 9.02
N LEU A 259 -18.34 2.94 9.44
CA LEU A 259 -17.30 2.32 8.58
C LEU A 259 -17.02 0.86 8.88
N ALA A 260 -17.42 0.37 10.05
CA ALA A 260 -17.41 -1.07 10.32
C ALA A 260 -18.52 -1.78 9.51
N ASP A 261 -19.62 -1.07 9.25
CA ASP A 261 -20.68 -1.54 8.36
C ASP A 261 -20.39 -1.15 6.91
N PHE A 262 -20.17 -2.16 6.09
CA PHE A 262 -19.90 -2.00 4.66
C PHE A 262 -21.01 -1.21 3.94
N GLU A 263 -22.28 -1.41 4.32
CA GLU A 263 -23.40 -0.71 3.68
C GLU A 263 -23.42 0.79 4.01
N ALA A 264 -22.78 1.19 5.12
CA ALA A 264 -22.66 2.58 5.55
C ALA A 264 -21.42 3.30 4.98
N ILE A 265 -20.44 2.57 4.42
CA ILE A 265 -19.30 3.16 3.68
C ILE A 265 -19.75 3.89 2.43
N VAL A 266 -20.79 3.39 1.74
CA VAL A 266 -21.37 4.04 0.57
C VAL A 266 -21.96 5.41 0.95
N PRO A 267 -22.91 5.51 1.92
CA PRO A 267 -23.35 6.77 2.52
C PRO A 267 -22.22 7.67 3.03
N TRP A 268 -21.15 7.08 3.58
CA TRP A 268 -20.03 7.85 4.11
C TRP A 268 -19.19 8.46 2.99
N LEU A 269 -18.83 7.69 1.96
CA LEU A 269 -18.18 8.19 0.75
C LEU A 269 -19.06 9.26 0.11
N THR A 270 -20.38 9.08 0.14
CA THR A 270 -21.33 10.05 -0.41
C THR A 270 -21.41 11.39 0.33
N LYS A 271 -20.88 11.47 1.56
CA LYS A 271 -20.79 12.73 2.33
C LYS A 271 -19.49 13.51 2.10
N GLN A 272 -18.49 12.96 1.36
CA GLN A 272 -17.13 13.53 1.33
C GLN A 272 -16.85 14.57 0.24
N THR A 273 -17.69 14.67 -0.80
CA THR A 273 -17.54 15.68 -1.85
C THR A 273 -18.89 16.16 -2.35
N SER A 274 -18.95 17.41 -2.78
CA SER A 274 -20.13 18.00 -3.43
C SER A 274 -20.27 17.58 -4.91
N ASP A 275 -19.27 16.89 -5.46
CA ASP A 275 -19.31 16.39 -6.83
C ASP A 275 -20.14 15.10 -6.92
N SER A 276 -21.36 15.23 -7.41
CA SER A 276 -22.32 14.13 -7.50
C SER A 276 -21.87 12.99 -8.41
N VAL A 277 -20.98 13.22 -9.40
CA VAL A 277 -20.58 12.20 -10.41
C VAL A 277 -19.47 11.29 -9.88
N LEU A 278 -18.46 11.86 -9.22
CA LEU A 278 -17.36 11.13 -8.56
C LEU A 278 -17.86 10.18 -7.48
N LEU A 279 -18.72 10.75 -6.66
CA LEU A 279 -19.36 10.15 -5.53
C LEU A 279 -20.24 9.02 -5.99
N GLN A 280 -21.07 9.28 -7.00
CA GLN A 280 -21.88 8.28 -7.64
C GLN A 280 -21.01 7.20 -8.26
N THR A 281 -19.79 7.43 -8.76
CA THR A 281 -19.02 6.36 -9.43
C THR A 281 -18.18 5.47 -8.49
N TYR A 282 -17.51 6.01 -7.45
CA TYR A 282 -16.89 5.16 -6.41
C TYR A 282 -17.96 4.47 -5.56
N ALA A 283 -19.00 5.22 -5.21
CA ALA A 283 -20.15 4.64 -4.54
C ALA A 283 -20.90 3.69 -5.49
N LEU A 284 -20.92 3.85 -6.82
CA LEU A 284 -21.49 2.88 -7.79
C LEU A 284 -20.56 1.70 -8.02
N ALA A 285 -19.25 1.81 -7.93
CA ALA A 285 -18.37 0.64 -7.97
C ALA A 285 -18.62 -0.22 -6.73
N ILE A 286 -18.64 0.43 -5.56
CA ILE A 286 -18.96 -0.22 -4.29
C ILE A 286 -20.44 -0.65 -4.22
N MET A 287 -21.38 0.13 -4.76
CA MET A 287 -22.83 -0.17 -4.81
C MET A 287 -23.19 -1.16 -5.90
N ALA A 288 -22.53 -1.20 -7.05
CA ALA A 288 -22.75 -2.22 -8.09
C ALA A 288 -22.24 -3.56 -7.59
N MET A 289 -21.13 -3.54 -6.83
CA MET A 289 -20.75 -4.68 -6.02
C MET A 289 -21.79 -4.97 -4.93
N CYS A 290 -22.37 -4.00 -4.20
CA CYS A 290 -23.40 -4.30 -3.19
C CYS A 290 -24.78 -4.69 -3.73
N LYS A 291 -25.21 -4.15 -4.85
CA LYS A 291 -26.53 -4.30 -5.47
C LYS A 291 -26.25 -4.45 -6.96
N VAL A 292 -26.29 -5.69 -7.44
CA VAL A 292 -26.15 -6.10 -8.83
C VAL A 292 -26.91 -5.10 -9.73
N ARG A 293 -26.19 -4.10 -10.25
CA ARG A 293 -26.70 -3.16 -11.25
C ARG A 293 -25.99 -3.51 -12.56
N PRO A 294 -26.72 -3.64 -13.67
CA PRO A 294 -26.10 -3.94 -14.95
C PRO A 294 -25.24 -2.75 -15.39
N SER A 295 -23.99 -3.03 -15.75
CA SER A 295 -22.98 -2.09 -16.28
C SER A 295 -23.45 -1.30 -17.51
N SER A 296 -24.56 -1.73 -18.14
CA SER A 296 -25.24 -1.05 -19.26
C SER A 296 -25.73 0.37 -19.00
N LEU A 297 -25.66 0.89 -17.77
CA LEU A 297 -26.07 2.25 -17.41
C LEU A 297 -24.90 3.22 -17.20
N LEU A 298 -23.66 2.74 -17.26
CA LEU A 298 -22.47 3.58 -17.14
C LEU A 298 -22.13 4.18 -18.50
N ARG A 299 -21.93 5.51 -18.56
CA ARG A 299 -21.39 6.16 -19.77
C ARG A 299 -19.93 5.74 -19.97
N GLU A 300 -19.40 5.81 -21.19
CA GLU A 300 -17.98 5.45 -21.48
C GLU A 300 -16.97 6.20 -20.58
N GLU A 301 -17.29 7.45 -20.22
CA GLU A 301 -16.48 8.28 -19.30
C GLU A 301 -16.48 7.76 -17.84
N GLU A 302 -17.48 6.99 -17.44
CA GLU A 302 -17.66 6.46 -16.08
C GLU A 302 -16.97 5.10 -15.89
N ALA A 303 -16.62 4.40 -16.98
CA ALA A 303 -15.95 3.10 -16.93
C ALA A 303 -14.55 3.18 -16.30
N ALA A 304 -13.74 4.19 -16.65
CA ALA A 304 -12.41 4.35 -16.07
C ALA A 304 -12.44 4.56 -14.54
N ILE A 305 -13.40 5.34 -14.06
CA ILE A 305 -13.60 5.63 -12.63
C ILE A 305 -14.20 4.41 -11.90
N TYR A 306 -15.01 3.60 -12.58
CA TYR A 306 -15.49 2.33 -12.07
C TYR A 306 -14.33 1.37 -11.76
N LEU A 307 -13.34 1.27 -12.65
CA LEU A 307 -12.14 0.46 -12.44
C LEU A 307 -11.27 0.94 -11.29
N GLU A 308 -11.22 2.26 -11.08
CA GLU A 308 -10.54 2.84 -9.92
C GLU A 308 -11.15 2.39 -8.59
N GLY A 309 -12.47 2.21 -8.54
CA GLY A 309 -13.17 1.64 -7.37
C GLY A 309 -12.78 0.18 -7.09
N PHE A 310 -12.63 -0.65 -8.13
CA PHE A 310 -12.11 -2.02 -8.01
C PHE A 310 -10.70 -2.04 -7.42
N ARG A 311 -9.81 -1.15 -7.89
CA ARG A 311 -8.45 -1.05 -7.33
C ARG A 311 -8.46 -0.69 -5.86
N ALA A 312 -9.26 0.31 -5.46
CA ALA A 312 -9.38 0.71 -4.06
C ALA A 312 -9.84 -0.46 -3.16
N LEU A 313 -10.84 -1.24 -3.61
CA LEU A 313 -11.27 -2.44 -2.90
C LEU A 313 -10.13 -3.46 -2.78
N ALA A 314 -9.41 -3.69 -3.87
CA ALA A 314 -8.35 -4.69 -3.92
C ALA A 314 -7.23 -4.39 -2.91
N TYR A 315 -6.85 -3.12 -2.77
CA TYR A 315 -5.94 -2.67 -1.71
C TYR A 315 -6.53 -2.86 -0.33
N TRP A 316 -7.81 -2.50 -0.15
CA TRP A 316 -8.45 -2.62 1.15
C TRP A 316 -8.55 -4.06 1.61
N LEU A 317 -9.05 -4.96 0.75
CA LEU A 317 -9.16 -6.39 1.03
C LEU A 317 -7.79 -7.04 1.27
N GLY A 318 -6.80 -6.72 0.43
CA GLY A 318 -5.45 -7.22 0.61
C GLY A 318 -4.82 -6.77 1.93
N SER A 319 -5.03 -5.50 2.30
CA SER A 319 -4.56 -4.97 3.59
C SER A 319 -5.30 -5.61 4.76
N ALA A 320 -6.61 -5.82 4.67
CA ALA A 320 -7.39 -6.43 5.73
C ALA A 320 -6.89 -7.84 6.10
N VAL A 321 -6.48 -8.62 5.09
CA VAL A 321 -5.86 -9.94 5.29
C VAL A 321 -4.49 -9.85 5.95
N GLU A 322 -3.60 -8.98 5.47
CA GLU A 322 -2.25 -8.81 6.04
C GLU A 322 -2.30 -8.28 7.49
N LEU A 323 -3.29 -7.43 7.80
CA LEU A 323 -3.52 -6.87 9.12
C LEU A 323 -4.23 -7.81 10.08
N LYS A 324 -4.67 -8.99 9.61
CA LYS A 324 -5.43 -9.98 10.40
C LYS A 324 -6.65 -9.34 11.08
N VAL A 325 -7.36 -8.49 10.35
CA VAL A 325 -8.66 -7.91 10.75
C VAL A 325 -9.64 -9.06 11.06
N PRO A 326 -10.66 -8.86 11.91
CA PRO A 326 -11.56 -9.94 12.30
C PRO A 326 -12.12 -10.73 11.09
N PRO A 327 -12.19 -12.08 11.17
CA PRO A 327 -12.55 -12.92 10.02
C PRO A 327 -13.92 -12.62 9.39
N GLU A 328 -14.89 -12.14 10.17
CA GLU A 328 -16.22 -11.72 9.72
C GLU A 328 -16.19 -10.50 8.80
N ASP A 329 -15.26 -9.58 9.07
CA ASP A 329 -15.07 -8.36 8.29
C ASP A 329 -14.42 -8.72 6.94
N ILE A 330 -13.44 -9.64 6.93
CA ILE A 330 -12.82 -10.18 5.71
C ILE A 330 -13.84 -10.98 4.88
N LEU A 331 -14.68 -11.80 5.53
CA LEU A 331 -15.75 -12.53 4.86
C LEU A 331 -16.70 -11.58 4.13
N SER A 332 -17.07 -10.47 4.75
CA SER A 332 -17.95 -9.45 4.15
C SER A 332 -17.33 -8.83 2.89
N LEU A 333 -16.02 -8.56 2.90
CA LEU A 333 -15.30 -8.09 1.72
C LEU A 333 -15.19 -9.15 0.62
N ILE A 334 -15.06 -10.44 0.97
CA ILE A 334 -15.09 -11.53 -0.01
C ILE A 334 -16.48 -11.74 -0.60
N GLN A 335 -17.54 -11.57 0.20
CA GLN A 335 -18.91 -11.61 -0.30
C GLN A 335 -19.19 -10.47 -1.28
N LEU A 336 -18.62 -9.29 -1.04
CA LEU A 336 -18.66 -8.19 -1.99
C LEU A 336 -17.93 -8.55 -3.30
N LEU A 337 -16.72 -9.10 -3.20
CA LEU A 337 -15.99 -9.59 -4.37
C LEU A 337 -16.80 -10.64 -5.14
N SER A 338 -17.51 -11.54 -4.44
CA SER A 338 -18.39 -12.52 -5.07
C SER A 338 -19.51 -11.90 -5.90
N ARG A 339 -20.01 -10.72 -5.52
CA ARG A 339 -21.01 -9.99 -6.31
C ARG A 339 -20.39 -9.42 -7.59
N ALA A 340 -19.12 -9.02 -7.57
CA ALA A 340 -18.41 -8.57 -8.77
C ALA A 340 -18.22 -9.67 -9.83
N PHE A 341 -18.00 -10.93 -9.42
CA PHE A 341 -17.98 -12.07 -10.33
C PHE A 341 -19.35 -12.36 -10.98
N LYS A 342 -20.43 -11.70 -10.56
CA LYS A 342 -21.78 -11.86 -11.10
C LYS A 342 -22.20 -10.68 -12.00
N LEU A 343 -21.28 -9.75 -12.29
CA LEU A 343 -21.54 -8.67 -13.23
C LEU A 343 -21.81 -9.22 -14.63
N ASP A 344 -22.62 -8.52 -15.42
CA ASP A 344 -23.00 -8.96 -16.77
C ASP A 344 -21.85 -8.80 -17.77
N ASP A 345 -21.02 -7.76 -17.60
CA ASP A 345 -19.87 -7.50 -18.44
C ASP A 345 -18.64 -8.34 -18.04
N ALA A 346 -17.87 -8.76 -19.05
CA ALA A 346 -16.68 -9.57 -18.86
C ALA A 346 -15.52 -8.79 -18.21
N GLU A 347 -15.50 -7.47 -18.37
CA GLU A 347 -14.44 -6.59 -17.89
C GLU A 347 -14.45 -6.47 -16.36
N GLY A 348 -15.60 -6.18 -15.75
CA GLY A 348 -15.79 -6.15 -14.30
C GLY A 348 -15.53 -7.52 -13.65
N ARG A 349 -15.97 -8.62 -14.30
CA ARG A 349 -15.63 -9.98 -13.83
C ARG A 349 -14.14 -10.28 -13.93
N MET A 350 -13.46 -9.79 -14.96
CA MET A 350 -12.01 -9.91 -15.11
C MET A 350 -11.29 -9.17 -13.99
N PHE A 351 -11.75 -7.97 -13.64
CA PHE A 351 -11.20 -7.26 -12.50
C PHE A 351 -11.42 -7.99 -11.18
N ALA A 352 -12.61 -8.54 -10.95
CA ALA A 352 -12.85 -9.38 -9.78
C ALA A 352 -11.85 -10.56 -9.70
N ALA A 353 -11.55 -11.20 -10.84
CA ALA A 353 -10.56 -12.27 -10.91
C ALA A 353 -9.14 -11.80 -10.57
N HIS A 354 -8.69 -10.65 -11.06
CA HIS A 354 -7.39 -10.08 -10.68
C HIS A 354 -7.32 -9.63 -9.23
N ILE A 355 -8.42 -9.14 -8.63
CA ILE A 355 -8.47 -8.88 -7.18
C ILE A 355 -8.26 -10.18 -6.40
N ALA A 356 -8.94 -11.25 -6.81
CA ALA A 356 -8.80 -12.56 -6.17
C ALA A 356 -7.39 -13.15 -6.32
N GLU A 357 -6.76 -12.95 -7.49
CA GLU A 357 -5.36 -13.31 -7.74
C GLU A 357 -4.39 -12.52 -6.86
N HIS A 358 -4.59 -11.19 -6.77
CA HIS A 358 -3.79 -10.34 -5.89
C HIS A 358 -3.94 -10.75 -4.42
N LEU A 359 -5.17 -11.10 -4.01
CA LEU A 359 -5.46 -11.60 -2.68
C LEU A 359 -4.75 -12.95 -2.43
N ALA A 360 -4.76 -13.87 -3.40
CA ALA A 360 -4.09 -15.16 -3.30
C ALA A 360 -2.60 -15.02 -2.93
N TRP A 361 -1.91 -14.03 -3.50
CA TRP A 361 -0.50 -13.74 -3.18
C TRP A 361 -0.26 -13.23 -1.75
N ARG A 362 -1.30 -12.73 -1.06
CA ARG A 362 -1.22 -12.25 0.33
C ARG A 362 -1.63 -13.31 1.36
N ILE A 363 -2.10 -14.46 0.90
CA ILE A 363 -2.59 -15.55 1.74
C ILE A 363 -1.46 -16.57 1.89
N ASP A 364 -0.94 -16.70 3.11
CA ASP A 364 0.03 -17.73 3.44
C ASP A 364 -0.64 -18.91 4.15
N LEU A 365 -1.09 -19.90 3.37
CA LEU A 365 -1.67 -21.13 3.91
C LEU A 365 -0.61 -22.08 4.51
N GLN A 366 0.68 -21.80 4.35
CA GLN A 366 1.74 -22.59 4.99
C GLN A 366 1.95 -22.15 6.45
N ASP A 367 1.64 -20.90 6.79
CA ASP A 367 1.54 -20.45 8.18
C ASP A 367 0.31 -21.08 8.84
N ARG A 368 0.54 -22.10 9.68
CA ARG A 368 -0.52 -22.80 10.42
C ARG A 368 -1.34 -21.88 11.31
N ALA A 369 -0.74 -20.84 11.88
CA ALA A 369 -1.45 -19.89 12.72
C ALA A 369 -2.42 -19.05 11.89
N PHE A 370 -1.98 -18.59 10.71
CA PHE A 370 -2.84 -17.91 9.76
C PHE A 370 -3.95 -18.84 9.23
N ALA A 371 -3.59 -20.05 8.78
CA ALA A 371 -4.50 -21.04 8.22
C ALA A 371 -5.68 -21.37 9.17
N ALA A 372 -5.42 -21.45 10.47
CA ALA A 372 -6.45 -21.68 11.49
C ALA A 372 -7.45 -20.52 11.62
N THR A 373 -7.04 -19.29 11.30
CA THR A 373 -7.89 -18.09 11.43
C THR A 373 -8.68 -17.76 10.17
N CYS A 374 -8.24 -18.24 9.00
CA CYS A 374 -8.85 -17.86 7.73
C CYS A 374 -9.97 -18.79 7.24
N THR A 375 -10.19 -19.94 7.87
CA THR A 375 -11.13 -20.97 7.40
C THR A 375 -12.54 -20.45 7.12
N SER A 376 -13.05 -19.53 7.94
CA SER A 376 -14.42 -18.98 7.82
C SER A 376 -14.66 -18.24 6.50
N TRP A 377 -13.62 -17.64 5.91
CA TRP A 377 -13.75 -16.83 4.71
C TRP A 377 -13.01 -17.41 3.49
N ILE A 378 -11.93 -18.18 3.69
CA ILE A 378 -11.15 -18.75 2.59
C ILE A 378 -11.97 -19.74 1.76
N THR A 379 -12.89 -20.48 2.39
CA THR A 379 -13.80 -21.42 1.71
C THR A 379 -14.66 -20.72 0.66
N HIS A 380 -15.10 -19.49 0.94
CA HIS A 380 -15.89 -18.68 0.03
C HIS A 380 -15.07 -18.22 -1.17
N LEU A 381 -13.81 -17.81 -0.93
CA LEU A 381 -12.89 -17.43 -2.00
C LEU A 381 -12.55 -18.62 -2.92
N ILE A 382 -12.26 -19.79 -2.35
CA ILE A 382 -11.97 -20.99 -3.14
C ILE A 382 -13.18 -21.39 -3.98
N ALA A 383 -14.38 -21.41 -3.40
CA ALA A 383 -15.61 -21.74 -4.12
C ALA A 383 -15.90 -20.74 -5.26
N LEU A 384 -15.64 -19.46 -5.02
CA LEU A 384 -15.78 -18.39 -6.00
C LEU A 384 -14.85 -18.60 -7.19
N LEU A 385 -13.55 -18.79 -6.92
CA LEU A 385 -12.53 -19.03 -7.94
C LEU A 385 -12.76 -20.34 -8.70
N THR A 386 -13.21 -21.39 -8.02
CA THR A 386 -13.58 -22.66 -8.67
C THR A 386 -14.67 -22.45 -9.70
N THR A 387 -15.69 -21.66 -9.36
CA THR A 387 -16.79 -21.36 -10.27
C THR A 387 -16.31 -20.48 -11.43
N ALA A 388 -15.51 -19.45 -11.14
CA ALA A 388 -14.98 -18.52 -12.13
C ALA A 388 -13.95 -19.14 -13.09
N SER A 389 -13.27 -20.21 -12.70
CA SER A 389 -12.42 -21.04 -13.59
C SER A 389 -13.19 -21.73 -14.73
N ARG A 390 -14.51 -21.56 -14.78
CA ARG A 390 -15.41 -22.04 -15.83
C ARG A 390 -16.23 -20.90 -16.45
N ASP A 391 -15.81 -19.64 -16.26
CA ASP A 391 -16.46 -18.48 -16.87
C ASP A 391 -16.43 -18.60 -18.41
N ARG A 392 -17.41 -17.96 -19.06
CA ARG A 392 -17.50 -17.90 -20.52
C ARG A 392 -16.37 -17.06 -21.12
N SER A 393 -15.89 -16.06 -20.39
CA SER A 393 -14.73 -15.26 -20.76
C SER A 393 -13.44 -16.02 -20.44
N SER A 394 -12.62 -16.23 -21.46
CA SER A 394 -11.32 -16.88 -21.29
C SER A 394 -10.39 -16.10 -20.36
N VAL A 395 -10.50 -14.76 -20.35
CA VAL A 395 -9.63 -13.91 -19.51
C VAL A 395 -9.98 -14.06 -18.03
N VAL A 396 -11.27 -14.08 -17.69
CA VAL A 396 -11.76 -14.32 -16.33
C VAL A 396 -11.35 -15.72 -15.85
N CYS A 397 -11.49 -16.71 -16.73
CA CYS A 397 -11.11 -18.09 -16.47
C CYS A 397 -9.61 -18.20 -16.13
N VAL A 398 -8.73 -17.65 -16.98
CA VAL A 398 -7.28 -17.70 -16.78
C VAL A 398 -6.86 -17.00 -15.48
N ALA A 399 -7.35 -15.79 -15.22
CA ALA A 399 -7.03 -15.07 -13.98
C ALA A 399 -7.50 -15.83 -12.72
N SER A 400 -8.67 -16.46 -12.78
CA SER A 400 -9.19 -17.29 -11.68
C SER A 400 -8.38 -18.58 -11.48
N GLU A 401 -7.91 -19.19 -12.57
CA GLU A 401 -7.03 -20.36 -12.52
C GLU A 401 -5.63 -20.01 -11.98
N GLU A 402 -5.07 -18.84 -12.33
CA GLU A 402 -3.83 -18.32 -11.74
C GLU A 402 -3.98 -18.11 -10.23
N ALA A 403 -5.09 -17.49 -9.78
CA ALA A 403 -5.39 -17.33 -8.37
C ALA A 403 -5.45 -18.67 -7.60
N LEU A 404 -6.11 -19.69 -8.18
CA LEU A 404 -6.13 -21.05 -7.61
C LEU A 404 -4.75 -21.69 -7.58
N ALA A 405 -3.95 -21.49 -8.64
CA ALA A 405 -2.58 -22.00 -8.69
C ALA A 405 -1.70 -21.38 -7.59
N ILE A 406 -1.85 -20.08 -7.30
CA ILE A 406 -1.15 -19.40 -6.21
C ILE A 406 -1.61 -19.94 -4.86
N LEU A 407 -2.93 -19.95 -4.58
CA LEU A 407 -3.49 -20.43 -3.32
C LEU A 407 -3.07 -21.88 -3.02
N CYS A 408 -3.11 -22.75 -4.03
CA CYS A 408 -2.73 -24.16 -3.88
C CYS A 408 -1.21 -24.40 -4.07
N GLN A 409 -0.43 -23.35 -4.32
CA GLN A 409 1.01 -23.43 -4.59
C GLN A 409 1.40 -24.41 -5.71
N LEU A 410 0.60 -24.46 -6.78
CA LEU A 410 0.84 -25.36 -7.91
C LEU A 410 2.07 -24.91 -8.71
N GLY A 411 3.08 -25.75 -8.78
CA GLY A 411 4.32 -25.44 -9.50
C GLY A 411 5.21 -24.41 -8.81
N ALA A 412 4.97 -24.13 -7.52
CA ALA A 412 5.79 -23.21 -6.74
C ALA A 412 7.26 -23.67 -6.66
N PRO A 413 8.23 -22.75 -6.69
CA PRO A 413 9.65 -23.10 -6.59
C PRO A 413 9.95 -23.77 -5.25
N GLY A 414 10.45 -25.00 -5.28
CA GLY A 414 10.72 -25.80 -4.07
C GLY A 414 9.49 -26.53 -3.49
N GLY A 415 8.32 -26.40 -4.10
CA GLY A 415 7.08 -27.07 -3.68
C GLY A 415 6.89 -28.45 -4.33
N GLY A 416 6.49 -29.45 -3.54
CA GLY A 416 6.02 -30.74 -4.05
C GLY A 416 4.66 -30.64 -4.75
N LYS A 417 4.30 -31.64 -5.56
CA LYS A 417 3.02 -31.69 -6.31
C LYS A 417 1.76 -31.71 -5.42
N ASP A 418 1.92 -32.01 -4.13
CA ASP A 418 0.86 -32.06 -3.11
C ASP A 418 1.27 -31.22 -1.89
N SER A 419 1.27 -29.90 -2.05
CA SER A 419 1.57 -28.94 -0.98
C SER A 419 0.52 -29.02 0.15
N ASP A 420 0.91 -28.62 1.36
CA ASP A 420 -0.05 -28.51 2.47
C ASP A 420 -1.15 -27.49 2.16
N ALA A 421 -0.83 -26.42 1.44
CA ALA A 421 -1.80 -25.45 0.91
C ALA A 421 -2.83 -26.10 -0.04
N TYR A 422 -2.39 -26.99 -0.93
CA TYR A 422 -3.29 -27.74 -1.81
C TYR A 422 -4.28 -28.60 -1.03
N LYS A 423 -3.79 -29.36 -0.03
CA LYS A 423 -4.65 -30.20 0.83
C LYS A 423 -5.62 -29.34 1.63
N PHE A 424 -5.13 -28.25 2.20
CA PHE A 424 -5.95 -27.28 2.93
C PHE A 424 -7.11 -26.77 2.07
N CYS A 425 -6.87 -26.38 0.82
CA CYS A 425 -7.91 -25.91 -0.08
C CYS A 425 -8.99 -26.98 -0.34
N LEU A 426 -8.61 -28.24 -0.50
CA LEU A 426 -9.57 -29.34 -0.70
C LEU A 426 -10.40 -29.64 0.56
N GLU A 427 -9.76 -29.62 1.72
CA GLU A 427 -10.40 -29.95 2.99
C GLU A 427 -11.39 -28.87 3.42
N ASN A 428 -11.08 -27.60 3.15
CA ASN A 428 -11.86 -26.46 3.62
C ASN A 428 -12.96 -25.99 2.66
N VAL A 429 -13.18 -26.67 1.52
CA VAL A 429 -14.34 -26.44 0.66
C VAL A 429 -15.53 -27.32 1.07
N GLU A 430 -16.74 -26.78 0.94
CA GLU A 430 -18.01 -27.51 1.13
C GLU A 430 -17.99 -28.85 0.37
N ALA A 431 -18.42 -29.92 1.03
CA ALA A 431 -18.39 -31.28 0.47
C ALA A 431 -19.07 -31.40 -0.91
N ALA A 432 -20.14 -30.63 -1.15
CA ALA A 432 -20.86 -30.62 -2.43
C ALA A 432 -20.04 -29.99 -3.59
N LYS A 433 -19.14 -29.04 -3.29
CA LYS A 433 -18.31 -28.33 -4.28
C LYS A 433 -16.93 -28.97 -4.46
N ARG A 434 -16.50 -29.82 -3.53
CA ARG A 434 -15.19 -30.49 -3.56
C ARG A 434 -14.90 -31.27 -4.86
N PRO A 435 -15.82 -32.08 -5.43
CA PRO A 435 -15.54 -32.80 -6.68
C PRO A 435 -15.23 -31.88 -7.85
N VAL A 436 -15.90 -30.72 -7.92
CA VAL A 436 -15.67 -29.71 -8.96
C VAL A 436 -14.29 -29.06 -8.79
N LEU A 437 -13.92 -28.74 -7.54
CA LEU A 437 -12.58 -28.23 -7.24
C LEU A 437 -11.50 -29.25 -7.59
N GLU A 438 -11.68 -30.53 -7.24
CA GLU A 438 -10.74 -31.61 -7.59
C GLU A 438 -10.56 -31.74 -9.11
N GLU A 439 -11.65 -31.68 -9.87
CA GLU A 439 -11.61 -31.68 -11.34
C GLU A 439 -10.74 -30.53 -11.86
N VAL A 440 -11.04 -29.30 -11.43
CA VAL A 440 -10.32 -28.09 -11.83
C VAL A 440 -8.84 -28.20 -11.44
N LEU A 441 -8.53 -28.52 -10.19
CA LEU A 441 -7.15 -28.60 -9.72
C LEU A 441 -6.36 -29.74 -10.40
N SER A 442 -7.01 -30.86 -10.76
CA SER A 442 -6.36 -31.94 -11.53
C SER A 442 -5.94 -31.46 -12.92
N ARG A 443 -6.73 -30.59 -13.55
CA ARG A 443 -6.40 -29.94 -14.82
C ARG A 443 -5.25 -28.96 -14.63
N LEU A 444 -5.30 -28.13 -13.58
CA LEU A 444 -4.26 -27.13 -13.29
C LEU A 444 -2.91 -27.77 -12.95
N LYS A 445 -2.88 -28.91 -12.24
CA LYS A 445 -1.65 -29.66 -11.94
C LYS A 445 -0.86 -30.10 -13.17
N LYS A 446 -1.53 -30.27 -14.32
CA LYS A 446 -0.88 -30.67 -15.58
C LYS A 446 -0.30 -29.50 -16.36
N ARG A 447 -0.62 -28.26 -15.99
CA ARG A 447 -0.13 -27.06 -16.65
C ARG A 447 1.23 -26.63 -16.12
N ASN A 448 1.95 -25.85 -16.93
CA ASN A 448 3.21 -25.23 -16.55
C ASN A 448 2.93 -23.84 -15.93
N TRP A 449 3.36 -23.64 -14.69
CA TRP A 449 3.17 -22.40 -13.93
C TRP A 449 4.46 -21.59 -13.77
N ASN A 450 5.56 -21.97 -14.41
CA ASN A 450 6.84 -21.28 -14.24
C ASN A 450 6.75 -19.79 -14.53
N HIS A 451 5.99 -19.40 -15.56
CA HIS A 451 5.77 -18.00 -15.90
C HIS A 451 5.09 -17.24 -14.75
N LEU A 452 4.08 -17.83 -14.11
CA LEU A 452 3.35 -17.23 -12.99
C LEU A 452 4.28 -16.96 -11.80
N TRP A 453 5.12 -17.93 -11.44
CA TRP A 453 6.05 -17.79 -10.32
C TRP A 453 7.26 -16.90 -10.64
N GLN A 454 7.68 -16.82 -11.91
CA GLN A 454 8.70 -15.86 -12.36
C GLN A 454 8.17 -14.42 -12.37
N ARG A 455 6.91 -14.23 -12.77
CA ARG A 455 6.22 -12.95 -12.73
C ARG A 455 6.08 -12.46 -11.29
N GLY A 456 5.81 -13.37 -10.36
CA GLY A 456 5.65 -13.06 -8.95
C GLY A 456 4.36 -12.30 -8.65
N ARG A 457 4.28 -11.78 -7.42
CA ARG A 457 3.15 -10.96 -6.97
C ARG A 457 3.12 -9.66 -7.76
N LEU A 458 2.02 -9.44 -8.48
CA LEU A 458 1.75 -8.17 -9.12
C LEU A 458 1.04 -7.24 -8.14
N GLU A 459 1.53 -6.00 -8.04
CA GLU A 459 0.77 -4.95 -7.37
C GLU A 459 -0.42 -4.56 -8.25
N ILE A 460 -1.57 -4.27 -7.64
CA ILE A 460 -2.75 -3.76 -8.35
C ILE A 460 -2.44 -2.45 -9.09
N ASP A 461 -1.38 -1.74 -8.69
CA ASP A 461 -0.90 -0.50 -9.31
C ASP A 461 0.06 -0.72 -10.49
N ASP A 462 0.78 -1.85 -10.52
CA ASP A 462 1.76 -2.16 -11.56
C ASP A 462 1.08 -2.88 -12.72
N THR A 463 0.75 -2.13 -13.78
CA THR A 463 0.61 -2.59 -15.18
C THR A 463 -0.26 -3.82 -15.50
N LEU A 464 -0.97 -4.44 -14.54
CA LEU A 464 -1.94 -5.52 -14.76
C LEU A 464 -3.15 -5.11 -15.60
N MET A 465 -3.25 -3.82 -15.88
CA MET A 465 -4.37 -3.16 -16.53
C MET A 465 -4.00 -2.60 -17.91
N ASP A 466 -2.79 -2.92 -18.40
CA ASP A 466 -2.32 -2.48 -19.72
C ASP A 466 -2.32 -3.64 -20.75
N SER A 467 -2.89 -4.80 -20.39
CA SER A 467 -3.05 -5.97 -21.26
C SER A 467 -4.47 -6.17 -21.75
#